data_AF-A0A7Y5BN61-F1
#
_entry.id   AF-A0A7Y5BN61-F1
#
_cell.length_a   1.000
_cell.length_b   1.000
_cell.length_c   1.000
_cell.angle_alpha   90.00
_cell.angle_beta   90.00
_cell.angle_gamma   90.00
#
_symmetry.space_group_name_H-M   'P 1'
#
loop_
_entity.id
_entity.type
_entity.pdbx_description
1 polymer ?
#
loop_
_entity_poly.entity_id
_entity_poly.type
_entity_poly.pdbx_seq_one_letter_code
_entity_poly.pdbx_strand_id
1 'polypeptide(L)'
;MLSEGDFQAYRKWWKKGKSSLRGFHKSYKAITPDGDVLQADFNYHERLVHLYVEVSGERGRAFSANIKQGSIIREKDITTGRSGSIKNRIHPFRHIFSCIPDNDLLESLGGAYDISRTSLGKPSYIPDSS
;
A
#
# COMPACT_ATOMS: atom_id res chain seq x y z
N MET A 1 8.19 13.11 14.31
CA MET A 1 7.81 13.47 12.92
C MET A 1 8.69 12.64 12.00
N LEU A 2 8.15 12.03 10.94
CA LEU A 2 8.97 11.29 9.97
C LEU A 2 9.80 12.26 9.12
N SER A 3 11.04 11.88 8.83
CA SER A 3 11.99 12.62 8.01
C SER A 3 11.87 12.21 6.53
N GLU A 4 12.49 13.00 5.64
CA GLU A 4 12.62 12.64 4.23
C GLU A 4 13.39 11.31 4.05
N GLY A 5 14.42 11.09 4.88
CA GLY A 5 15.20 9.85 4.88
C GLY A 5 14.34 8.61 5.17
N ASP A 6 13.36 8.72 6.06
CA ASP A 6 12.43 7.63 6.38
C ASP A 6 11.58 7.25 5.16
N PHE A 7 11.02 8.24 4.47
CA PHE A 7 10.22 7.99 3.26
C PHE A 7 11.06 7.40 2.11
N GLN A 8 12.32 7.84 1.96
CA GLN A 8 13.24 7.25 1.00
C GLN A 8 13.56 5.78 1.35
N ALA A 9 13.70 5.45 2.64
CA ALA A 9 13.88 4.08 3.10
C ALA A 9 12.65 3.21 2.79
N TYR A 10 11.45 3.67 3.16
CA TYR A 10 10.19 2.95 2.88
C TYR A 10 9.98 2.71 1.39
N ARG A 11 10.32 3.69 0.54
CA ARG A 11 10.25 3.54 -0.92
C ARG A 11 11.10 2.38 -1.44
N LYS A 12 12.29 2.17 -0.89
CA LYS A 12 13.23 1.10 -1.31
C LYS A 12 12.72 -0.31 -0.98
N TRP A 13 11.81 -0.43 0.00
CA TRP A 13 11.20 -1.71 0.38
C TRP A 13 10.23 -2.25 -0.67
N TRP A 14 9.58 -1.36 -1.44
CA TRP A 14 8.62 -1.77 -2.45
C TRP A 14 9.30 -2.45 -3.64
N LYS A 15 8.88 -3.68 -3.92
CA LYS A 15 9.22 -4.43 -5.14
C LYS A 15 8.00 -4.54 -6.03
N LYS A 16 8.16 -4.19 -7.30
CA LYS A 16 7.12 -4.30 -8.32
C LYS A 16 7.12 -5.71 -8.92
N GLY A 17 5.93 -6.25 -9.16
CA GLY A 17 5.73 -7.54 -9.80
C GLY A 17 4.41 -7.59 -10.59
N LYS A 18 4.09 -8.78 -11.09
CA LYS A 18 2.77 -9.10 -11.67
C LYS A 18 1.84 -9.55 -10.54
N SER A 19 0.58 -9.13 -10.60
CA SER A 19 -0.42 -9.62 -9.65
C SER A 19 -0.81 -11.05 -9.97
N SER A 20 -0.99 -11.87 -8.93
CA SER A 20 -1.61 -13.20 -9.02
C SER A 20 -3.14 -13.14 -8.90
N LEU A 21 -3.70 -11.98 -8.50
CA LEU A 21 -5.14 -11.80 -8.38
C LEU A 21 -5.77 -11.63 -9.76
N ARG A 22 -6.82 -12.41 -10.03
CA ARG A 22 -7.56 -12.34 -11.29
C ARG A 22 -8.10 -10.93 -11.52
N GLY A 23 -7.79 -10.37 -12.69
CA GLY A 23 -8.23 -9.03 -13.08
C GLY A 23 -7.32 -7.90 -12.59
N PHE A 24 -6.25 -8.19 -11.84
CA PHE A 24 -5.24 -7.22 -11.44
C PHE A 24 -3.99 -7.37 -12.32
N HIS A 25 -3.30 -6.27 -12.57
CA HIS A 25 -2.24 -6.22 -13.60
C HIS A 25 -0.87 -5.93 -12.99
N LYS A 26 -0.82 -5.09 -11.96
CA LYS A 26 0.40 -4.73 -11.23
C LYS A 26 0.27 -5.19 -9.78
N SER A 27 1.40 -5.56 -9.16
CA SER A 27 1.50 -5.80 -7.73
C SER A 27 2.73 -5.09 -7.18
N TYR A 28 2.59 -4.52 -5.99
CA TYR A 28 3.68 -3.95 -5.21
C TYR A 28 3.71 -4.66 -3.87
N LYS A 29 4.87 -5.18 -3.48
CA LYS A 29 5.07 -5.87 -2.20
C LYS A 29 6.22 -5.25 -1.42
N ALA A 30 6.04 -5.06 -0.13
CA ALA A 30 7.06 -4.65 0.82
C ALA A 30 7.03 -5.59 2.05
N ILE A 31 8.17 -5.74 2.70
CA ILE A 31 8.31 -6.45 3.97
C ILE A 31 8.98 -5.49 4.94
N THR A 32 8.37 -5.25 6.10
CA THR A 32 8.94 -4.36 7.13
C THR A 32 10.08 -5.08 7.87
N PRO A 33 10.98 -4.34 8.56
CA PRO A 33 11.98 -4.96 9.43
C PRO A 33 11.38 -5.87 10.52
N ASP A 34 10.16 -5.57 10.97
CA ASP A 34 9.43 -6.36 11.96
C ASP A 34 8.75 -7.62 11.35
N GLY A 35 8.86 -7.79 10.03
CA GLY A 35 8.34 -8.94 9.30
C GLY A 35 6.90 -8.80 8.79
N ASP A 36 6.27 -7.62 8.92
CA ASP A 36 4.95 -7.40 8.34
C ASP A 36 5.03 -7.43 6.81
N VAL A 37 4.02 -8.03 6.19
CA VAL A 37 3.92 -8.09 4.73
C VAL A 37 2.87 -7.10 4.27
N LEU A 38 3.28 -6.15 3.42
CA LEU A 38 2.38 -5.17 2.81
C LEU A 38 2.31 -5.43 1.31
N GLN A 39 1.11 -5.46 0.76
CA GLN A 39 0.89 -5.65 -0.67
C GLN A 39 -0.22 -4.75 -1.20
N ALA A 40 -0.03 -4.23 -2.41
CA ALA A 40 -1.00 -3.47 -3.16
C ALA A 40 -1.08 -3.98 -4.60
N ASP A 41 -2.21 -4.58 -4.96
CA ASP A 41 -2.51 -5.01 -6.32
C ASP A 41 -3.38 -3.97 -7.02
N PHE A 42 -3.09 -3.70 -8.29
CA PHE A 42 -3.79 -2.66 -9.04
C PHE A 42 -4.38 -3.17 -10.36
N ASN A 43 -5.69 -2.93 -10.50
CA ASN A 43 -6.40 -2.97 -11.77
C ASN A 43 -6.54 -1.53 -12.29
N TYR A 44 -5.71 -1.16 -13.26
CA TYR A 44 -5.68 0.20 -13.81
C TYR A 44 -6.89 0.51 -14.71
N HIS A 45 -7.53 -0.49 -15.31
CA HIS A 45 -8.73 -0.29 -16.12
C HIS A 45 -9.93 0.10 -15.24
N GLU A 46 -10.11 -0.61 -14.12
CA GLU A 46 -11.23 -0.37 -13.19
C GLU A 46 -10.94 0.67 -12.11
N ARG A 47 -9.70 1.16 -12.03
CA ARG A 47 -9.18 1.97 -10.92
C ARG A 47 -9.47 1.33 -9.56
N LEU A 48 -9.23 0.02 -9.48
CA LEU A 48 -9.48 -0.81 -8.32
C LEU A 48 -8.15 -1.24 -7.72
N VAL A 49 -7.97 -0.95 -6.44
CA VAL A 49 -6.82 -1.34 -5.63
C VAL A 49 -7.24 -2.38 -4.60
N HIS A 50 -6.48 -3.46 -4.50
CA HIS A 50 -6.59 -4.41 -3.41
C HIS A 50 -5.37 -4.25 -2.49
N LEU A 51 -5.61 -3.83 -1.26
CA LEU A 51 -4.60 -3.80 -0.21
C LEU A 51 -4.65 -5.08 0.59
N TYR A 52 -3.48 -5.63 0.90
CA TYR A 52 -3.30 -6.75 1.81
C TYR A 52 -2.20 -6.39 2.82
N VAL A 53 -2.47 -6.70 4.10
CA VAL A 53 -1.47 -6.62 5.16
C VAL A 53 -1.48 -7.91 5.97
N GLU A 54 -0.30 -8.40 6.29
CA GLU A 54 -0.07 -9.45 7.29
C GLU A 54 0.75 -8.85 8.43
N VAL A 55 0.21 -8.89 9.64
CA VAL A 55 0.81 -8.24 10.80
C VAL A 55 1.56 -9.28 11.63
N SER A 56 2.89 -9.21 11.59
CA SER A 56 3.80 -10.15 12.26
C SER A 56 3.53 -10.17 13.77
N GLY A 57 3.42 -8.99 14.39
CA GLY A 57 3.09 -8.82 15.81
C GLY A 57 1.71 -9.34 16.23
N GLU A 58 0.79 -9.59 15.28
CA GLU A 58 -0.50 -10.23 15.53
C GLU A 58 -0.51 -11.71 15.14
N ARG A 59 0.62 -12.41 15.28
CA ARG A 59 0.77 -13.83 14.92
C ARG A 59 0.44 -14.11 13.45
N GLY A 60 0.82 -13.18 12.57
CA GLY A 60 0.58 -13.30 11.13
C GLY A 60 -0.89 -13.13 10.73
N ARG A 61 -1.69 -12.42 11.54
CA ARG A 61 -3.07 -12.09 11.14
C ARG A 61 -3.06 -11.22 9.90
N ALA A 62 -3.95 -11.57 8.97
CA ALA A 62 -4.02 -10.96 7.66
C ALA A 62 -5.34 -10.22 7.45
N PHE A 63 -5.26 -9.06 6.80
CA PHE A 63 -6.39 -8.18 6.53
C PHE A 63 -6.31 -7.70 5.09
N SER A 64 -7.47 -7.52 4.45
CA SER A 64 -7.52 -6.94 3.11
C SER A 64 -8.65 -5.95 2.91
N ALA A 65 -8.41 -5.01 2.00
CA ALA A 65 -9.39 -4.04 1.57
C ALA A 65 -9.41 -3.92 0.05
N ASN A 66 -10.60 -3.75 -0.52
CA ASN A 66 -10.76 -3.30 -1.90
C ASN A 66 -11.19 -1.85 -1.91
N ILE A 67 -10.50 -1.03 -2.68
CA ILE A 67 -10.77 0.41 -2.83
C ILE A 67 -10.95 0.70 -4.31
N LYS A 68 -12.11 1.24 -4.68
CA LYS A 68 -12.42 1.64 -6.06
C LYS A 68 -12.60 3.15 -6.10
N GLN A 69 -11.74 3.85 -6.83
CA GLN A 69 -11.81 5.30 -7.00
C GLN A 69 -11.97 6.08 -5.67
N GLY A 70 -11.12 5.76 -4.70
CA GLY A 70 -11.13 6.39 -3.36
C GLY A 70 -12.18 5.86 -2.38
N SER A 71 -13.14 5.05 -2.83
CA SER A 71 -14.17 4.46 -1.96
C SER A 71 -13.77 3.06 -1.51
N ILE A 72 -13.77 2.80 -0.21
CA ILE A 72 -13.57 1.47 0.36
C ILE A 72 -14.84 0.65 0.11
N ILE A 73 -14.76 -0.37 -0.75
CA ILE A 73 -15.92 -1.21 -1.12
C ILE A 73 -16.00 -2.51 -0.34
N ARG A 74 -14.87 -2.96 0.24
CA ARG A 74 -14.83 -4.17 1.06
C ARG A 74 -13.65 -4.10 2.02
N GLU A 75 -13.89 -4.53 3.26
CA GLU A 75 -12.87 -4.80 4.26
C GLU A 75 -13.08 -6.21 4.81
N LYS A 76 -11.99 -6.93 5.04
CA LYS A 76 -12.05 -8.31 5.54
C LYS A 76 -10.85 -8.63 6.42
N ASP A 77 -11.11 -9.23 7.58
CA ASP A 77 -10.13 -10.02 8.31
C ASP A 77 -10.04 -11.39 7.62
N ILE A 78 -8.90 -11.65 6.99
CA ILE A 78 -8.67 -12.88 6.23
C ILE A 78 -8.53 -14.08 7.17
N THR A 79 -7.91 -13.88 8.33
CA THR A 79 -7.67 -14.95 9.30
C THR A 79 -8.96 -15.45 9.93
N THR A 80 -9.89 -14.56 10.28
CA THR A 80 -11.18 -14.93 10.88
C THR A 80 -12.31 -15.06 9.86
N GLY A 81 -12.10 -14.60 8.63
CA GLY A 81 -13.10 -14.55 7.57
C GLY A 81 -14.15 -13.44 7.74
N ARG A 82 -14.10 -12.66 8.83
CA ARG A 82 -15.11 -11.66 9.18
C ARG A 82 -14.98 -10.40 8.33
N SER A 83 -16.11 -9.87 7.88
CA SER A 83 -16.20 -8.52 7.33
C SER A 83 -16.36 -7.51 8.48
N GLY A 84 -15.70 -6.38 8.37
CA GLY A 84 -15.72 -5.32 9.38
C GLY A 84 -14.59 -4.34 9.15
N SER A 85 -14.60 -3.21 9.86
CA SER A 85 -13.58 -2.20 9.64
C SER A 85 -12.20 -2.70 10.05
N ILE A 86 -11.22 -2.54 9.15
CA ILE A 86 -9.82 -2.89 9.39
C ILE A 86 -8.95 -1.62 9.46
N LYS A 87 -9.55 -0.43 9.59
CA LYS A 87 -8.84 0.85 9.63
C LYS A 87 -7.68 0.85 10.63
N ASN A 88 -7.91 0.34 11.84
CA ASN A 88 -6.89 0.27 12.90
C ASN A 88 -5.74 -0.72 12.61
N ARG A 89 -5.80 -1.47 11.51
CA ARG A 89 -4.77 -2.40 11.04
C ARG A 89 -4.04 -1.89 9.80
N ILE A 90 -4.71 -1.13 8.93
CA ILE A 90 -4.09 -0.54 7.74
C ILE A 90 -3.44 0.82 8.05
N HIS A 91 -4.11 1.69 8.81
CA HIS A 91 -3.66 3.07 9.09
C HIS A 91 -2.23 3.19 9.68
N PRO A 92 -1.76 2.28 10.56
CA PRO A 92 -0.36 2.32 11.02
C PRO A 92 0.66 2.28 9.87
N PHE A 93 0.35 1.59 8.77
CA PHE A 93 1.23 1.44 7.61
C PHE A 93 1.03 2.52 6.52
N ARG A 94 0.16 3.51 6.76
CA ARG A 94 -0.22 4.52 5.75
C ARG A 94 0.98 5.23 5.11
N HIS A 95 2.03 5.51 5.90
CA HIS A 95 3.23 6.18 5.41
C HIS A 95 4.06 5.28 4.49
N ILE A 96 4.09 3.97 4.75
CA ILE A 96 4.79 3.01 3.89
C ILE A 96 4.00 2.82 2.59
N PHE A 97 2.68 2.66 2.67
CA PHE A 97 1.81 2.64 1.48
C PHE A 97 1.94 3.91 0.64
N SER A 98 2.05 5.07 1.28
CA SER A 98 2.26 6.36 0.59
C SER A 98 3.56 6.43 -0.20
N CYS A 99 4.52 5.54 0.05
CA CYS A 99 5.79 5.45 -0.68
C CYS A 99 5.75 4.51 -1.89
N ILE A 100 4.60 3.89 -2.22
CA ILE A 100 4.46 3.04 -3.40
C ILE A 100 4.85 3.84 -4.66
N PRO A 101 5.73 3.32 -5.54
CA PRO A 101 6.21 4.03 -6.72
C PRO A 101 5.22 4.00 -7.90
N ASP A 102 3.93 4.25 -7.66
CA ASP A 102 2.86 4.26 -8.68
C ASP A 102 1.79 5.29 -8.33
N ASN A 103 1.82 6.45 -8.99
CA ASN A 103 0.89 7.54 -8.72
C ASN A 103 -0.56 7.21 -9.14
N ASP A 104 -0.76 6.42 -10.20
CA ASP A 104 -2.13 6.05 -10.65
C ASP A 104 -2.81 5.15 -9.62
N LEU A 105 -2.04 4.26 -9.00
CA LEU A 105 -2.47 3.42 -7.89
C LEU A 105 -2.84 4.29 -6.68
N LEU A 106 -1.96 5.21 -6.27
CA LEU A 106 -2.17 6.09 -5.12
C LEU A 106 -3.35 7.05 -5.32
N GLU A 107 -3.52 7.59 -6.51
CA GLU A 107 -4.69 8.40 -6.86
C GLU A 107 -5.98 7.55 -6.79
N SER A 108 -5.92 6.28 -7.23
CA SER A 108 -7.06 5.34 -7.13
C SER A 108 -7.41 4.98 -5.68
N LEU A 109 -6.46 5.08 -4.74
CA LEU A 109 -6.73 4.96 -3.29
C LEU A 109 -7.45 6.20 -2.72
N GLY A 110 -7.34 7.36 -3.37
CA GLY A 110 -8.14 8.55 -3.07
C GLY A 110 -8.01 9.13 -1.65
N GLY A 111 -7.00 8.73 -0.87
CA GLY A 111 -6.87 9.09 0.54
C GLY A 111 -7.40 8.06 1.53
N ALA A 112 -7.84 6.88 1.07
CA ALA A 112 -8.28 5.80 1.95
C ALA A 112 -7.21 5.48 3.00
N TYR A 113 -7.63 5.34 4.26
CA TYR A 113 -6.75 5.12 5.41
C TYR A 113 -5.67 6.18 5.63
N ASP A 114 -5.89 7.40 5.13
CA ASP A 114 -4.95 8.52 5.20
C ASP A 114 -3.64 8.23 4.43
N ILE A 115 -3.72 7.41 3.38
CA ILE A 115 -2.64 7.16 2.43
C ILE A 115 -2.57 8.32 1.43
N SER A 116 -1.35 8.83 1.19
CA SER A 116 -1.11 9.92 0.23
C SER A 116 -1.59 9.54 -1.18
N ARG A 117 -2.13 10.51 -1.90
CA ARG A 117 -2.50 10.37 -3.32
C ARG A 117 -1.29 10.44 -4.25
N THR A 118 -0.17 10.94 -3.76
CA THR A 118 1.09 11.04 -4.50
C THR A 118 2.21 10.32 -3.77
N SER A 119 3.10 9.73 -4.56
CA SER A 119 4.19 8.92 -4.03
C SER A 119 5.20 9.76 -3.25
N LEU A 120 5.40 9.41 -1.98
CA LEU A 120 6.37 10.02 -1.09
C LEU A 120 7.77 9.38 -1.23
N GLY A 121 8.80 10.09 -0.76
CA GLY A 121 10.19 9.60 -0.76
C GLY A 121 10.84 9.55 -2.14
N LYS A 122 10.34 10.34 -3.11
CA LYS A 122 11.03 10.54 -4.38
C LYS A 122 12.35 11.27 -4.10
N PRO A 123 13.48 10.84 -4.69
CA PRO A 123 14.70 11.63 -4.60
C PRO A 123 14.45 13.00 -5.22
N SER A 124 14.85 14.05 -4.51
CA SER A 124 14.89 15.40 -5.03
C SER A 124 15.73 15.39 -6.30
N TYR A 125 15.21 15.99 -7.38
CA TYR A 125 15.96 16.15 -8.62
C TYR A 125 17.23 16.96 -8.31
N ILE A 126 18.40 16.35 -8.49
CA ILE A 126 19.68 17.06 -8.55
C ILE A 126 19.89 17.31 -10.04
N PRO A 127 19.73 18.54 -10.55
CA PRO A 127 20.19 18.85 -11.89
C PRO A 127 21.68 18.57 -11.94
N ASP A 128 22.11 17.72 -12.86
CA ASP A 128 23.53 17.56 -13.17
C ASP A 128 24.12 18.95 -13.39
N SER A 129 25.11 19.29 -12.57
CA SER A 129 25.90 20.50 -12.76
C SER A 129 26.81 20.24 -13.96
N SER A 130 26.33 20.63 -15.14
CA SER A 130 27.12 20.72 -16.37
C SER A 130 28.32 21.66 -16.20
#